data_AF-A0A658NKQ5-F1
#
_entry.id   AF-A0A658NKQ5-F1
#
_cell.length_a   1.000
_cell.length_b   1.000
_cell.length_c   1.000
_cell.angle_alpha   90.00
_cell.angle_beta   90.00
_cell.angle_gamma   90.00
#
_symmetry.space_group_name_H-M   'P 1'
#
loop_
_entity.id
_entity.type
_entity.pdbx_description
1 polymer ?
#
loop_
_entity_poly.entity_id
_entity_poly.type
_entity_poly.pdbx_seq_one_letter_code
_entity_poly.pdbx_strand_id
1 'polypeptide(L)'
;IEDTDTTASELESVFGEEIAAIVLEVTDDKRLPKGERKRLQIEHAPTISRSAKLVKLADKICNLRDVADSSPVQWSLERRQEYFEWAKA
;
A
#
# COMPACT_ATOMS: atom_id res chain seq x y z
N ILE A 1 -3.48 -1.65 -12.29
CA ILE A 1 -2.40 -1.59 -11.28
C ILE A 1 -3.01 -1.03 -10.01
N GLU A 2 -2.92 -1.81 -8.95
CA GLU A 2 -3.74 -1.76 -7.75
C GLU A 2 -5.26 -1.53 -7.97
N ASP A 3 -5.77 -0.31 -8.14
CA ASP A 3 -7.22 -0.01 -8.17
C ASP A 3 -7.79 0.30 -9.57
N THR A 4 -6.99 0.17 -10.63
CA THR A 4 -7.37 0.53 -12.01
C THR A 4 -7.00 -0.54 -13.03
N ASP A 5 -7.44 -0.34 -14.28
CA ASP A 5 -7.08 -1.15 -15.45
C ASP A 5 -5.66 -0.87 -15.99
N THR A 6 -4.91 0.05 -15.39
CA THR A 6 -3.55 0.44 -15.80
C THR A 6 -2.61 -0.76 -15.82
N THR A 7 -1.71 -0.82 -16.81
CA THR A 7 -0.75 -1.93 -16.99
C THR A 7 0.71 -1.51 -16.74
N ALA A 8 1.61 -2.48 -16.52
CA ALA A 8 3.02 -2.20 -16.30
C ALA A 8 3.67 -1.55 -17.54
N SER A 9 3.36 -2.06 -18.74
CA SER A 9 3.85 -1.49 -20.00
C SER A 9 3.35 -0.07 -20.25
N GLU A 10 2.14 0.27 -19.79
CA GLU A 10 1.66 1.66 -19.83
C GLU A 10 2.51 2.56 -18.92
N LEU A 11 2.81 2.12 -17.70
CA LEU A 11 3.68 2.88 -16.79
C LEU A 11 5.08 3.07 -17.36
N GLU A 12 5.68 2.01 -17.90
CA GLU A 12 7.01 2.08 -18.53
C GLU A 12 7.01 3.03 -19.73
N SER A 13 5.96 2.99 -20.57
CA SER A 13 5.86 3.84 -21.76
C SER A 13 5.69 5.32 -21.42
N VAL A 14 5.00 5.65 -20.33
CA VAL A 14 4.66 7.05 -19.99
C VAL A 14 5.69 7.66 -19.03
N PHE A 15 6.21 6.86 -18.11
CA PHE A 15 7.03 7.34 -16.99
C PHE A 15 8.44 6.74 -16.97
N GLY A 16 8.73 5.75 -17.81
CA GLY A 16 10.01 5.05 -17.85
C GLY A 16 10.10 3.89 -16.85
N GLU A 17 11.13 3.07 -17.04
CA GLU A 17 11.37 1.83 -16.30
C GLU A 17 11.55 2.06 -14.79
N GLU A 18 12.27 3.11 -14.39
CA GLU A 18 12.55 3.40 -12.98
C GLU A 18 11.27 3.65 -12.17
N ILE A 19 10.36 4.48 -12.69
CA ILE A 19 9.08 4.78 -12.02
C ILE A 19 8.18 3.55 -12.03
N ALA A 20 8.09 2.84 -13.16
CA ALA A 20 7.30 1.63 -13.27
C ALA A 20 7.75 0.56 -12.26
N ALA A 21 9.06 0.36 -12.10
CA ALA A 21 9.62 -0.57 -11.12
C ALA A 21 9.19 -0.22 -9.69
N ILE A 22 9.31 1.04 -9.27
CA ILE A 22 8.88 1.49 -7.94
C ILE A 22 7.39 1.24 -7.72
N VAL A 23 6.55 1.56 -8.72
CA VAL A 23 5.09 1.35 -8.63
C VAL A 23 4.77 -0.14 -8.48
N LEU A 24 5.47 -1.02 -9.21
CA LEU A 24 5.28 -2.47 -9.10
C LEU A 24 5.70 -3.01 -7.72
N GLU A 25 6.78 -2.51 -7.12
CA GLU A 25 7.21 -2.91 -5.77
C GLU A 25 6.17 -2.60 -4.68
N VAL A 26 5.38 -1.53 -4.88
CA VAL A 26 4.36 -1.11 -3.91
C VAL A 26 2.95 -1.61 -4.24
N THR A 27 2.76 -2.25 -5.40
CA THR A 27 1.44 -2.74 -5.82
C THR A 27 1.12 -4.09 -5.17
N ASP A 28 -0.04 -4.16 -4.50
CA ASP A 28 -0.57 -5.42 -3.95
C ASP A 28 -1.16 -6.34 -5.05
N ASP A 29 -0.98 -7.66 -4.89
CA ASP A 29 -1.67 -8.65 -5.71
C ASP A 29 -3.14 -8.83 -5.27
N LYS A 30 -4.06 -8.18 -5.98
CA LYS A 30 -5.51 -8.24 -5.67
C LYS A 30 -6.19 -9.57 -5.93
N ARG A 31 -5.49 -10.57 -6.49
CA ARG A 31 -6.00 -11.94 -6.59
C ARG A 31 -5.98 -12.65 -5.23
N LEU A 32 -5.22 -12.13 -4.27
CA LEU A 32 -5.08 -12.71 -2.95
C LEU A 32 -6.11 -12.14 -1.96
N PRO A 33 -6.59 -12.96 -1.00
CA PRO A 33 -7.45 -12.48 0.08
C PRO A 33 -6.81 -11.35 0.87
N LYS A 34 -7.62 -10.44 1.42
CA LYS A 34 -7.14 -9.26 2.16
C LYS A 34 -6.16 -9.59 3.29
N GLY A 35 -6.40 -10.67 4.03
CA GLY A 35 -5.49 -11.11 5.09
C GLY A 35 -4.12 -11.54 4.57
N GLU A 36 -4.11 -12.24 3.43
CA GLU A 36 -2.87 -12.67 2.76
C GLU A 36 -2.08 -11.48 2.22
N ARG A 37 -2.77 -10.51 1.59
CA ARG A 37 -2.13 -9.26 1.15
C ARG A 37 -1.47 -8.51 2.32
N LYS A 38 -2.19 -8.37 3.44
CA LYS A 38 -1.64 -7.75 4.65
C LYS A 38 -0.40 -8.46 5.20
N ARG A 39 -0.38 -9.80 5.17
CA ARG A 39 0.80 -10.59 5.58
C ARG A 39 1.98 -10.34 4.65
N LEU A 40 1.75 -10.44 3.33
CA LEU A 40 2.78 -10.21 2.33
C LEU A 40 3.34 -8.78 2.38
N GLN A 41 2.53 -7.78 2.73
CA GLN A 41 3.04 -6.43 2.93
C GLN A 41 4.11 -6.35 4.04
N ILE A 42 3.91 -7.08 5.15
CA ILE A 42 4.87 -7.12 6.26
C ILE A 42 6.14 -7.90 5.84
N GLU A 43 5.97 -9.04 5.18
CA GLU A 43 7.10 -9.87 4.71
C GLU A 43 7.93 -9.19 3.61
N HIS A 44 7.27 -8.42 2.73
CA HIS A 44 7.90 -7.73 1.60
C HIS A 44 8.54 -6.39 1.99
N ALA A 45 8.05 -5.74 3.05
CA ALA A 45 8.58 -4.44 3.51
C ALA A 45 10.11 -4.37 3.70
N PRO A 46 10.81 -5.38 4.27
CA PRO A 46 12.26 -5.31 4.42
C PRO A 46 13.02 -5.44 3.08
N THR A 47 12.47 -6.11 2.08
CA THR A 47 13.19 -6.47 0.85
C THR A 47 13.03 -5.48 -0.30
N ILE A 48 12.02 -4.62 -0.26
CA ILE A 48 11.83 -3.57 -1.28
C ILE A 48 12.93 -2.49 -1.26
N SER A 49 13.08 -1.82 -2.39
CA SER A 49 14.00 -0.72 -2.63
C SER A 49 13.78 0.45 -1.66
N ARG A 50 14.80 1.28 -1.47
CA ARG A 50 14.69 2.47 -0.61
C ARG A 50 13.59 3.41 -1.09
N SER A 51 13.44 3.59 -2.40
CA SER A 51 12.41 4.45 -2.99
C SER A 51 11.01 3.91 -2.71
N ALA A 52 10.79 2.60 -2.90
CA ALA A 52 9.52 1.95 -2.57
C ALA A 52 9.20 2.02 -1.07
N LYS A 53 10.21 1.91 -0.18
CA LYS A 53 10.02 2.10 1.28
C LYS A 53 9.51 3.50 1.61
N LEU A 54 10.05 4.53 0.97
CA LEU A 54 9.59 5.91 1.19
C LEU A 54 8.13 6.08 0.76
N VAL A 55 7.73 5.50 -0.37
CA VAL A 55 6.34 5.50 -0.84
C VAL A 55 5.42 4.79 0.16
N LYS A 56 5.78 3.57 0.61
CA LYS A 56 4.96 2.83 1.61
C LYS A 56 4.86 3.55 2.95
N LEU A 57 5.93 4.22 3.40
CA LEU A 57 5.89 5.01 4.62
C LEU A 57 4.96 6.21 4.48
N ALA A 58 5.04 6.93 3.35
CA ALA A 58 4.16 8.05 3.07
C ALA A 58 2.69 7.61 3.00
N ASP A 59 2.40 6.49 2.34
CA ASP A 59 1.07 5.87 2.28
C ASP A 59 0.53 5.55 3.68
N LYS A 60 1.30 4.83 4.52
CA LYS A 60 0.91 4.52 5.90
C LYS A 60 0.64 5.78 6.73
N ILE A 61 1.50 6.80 6.62
CA ILE A 61 1.31 8.07 7.35
C ILE A 61 0.01 8.76 6.91
N CYS A 62 -0.25 8.83 5.59
CA CYS A 62 -1.46 9.44 5.05
C CYS A 62 -2.70 8.69 5.54
N ASN A 63 -2.72 7.36 5.37
CA ASN A 63 -3.84 6.51 5.76
C ASN A 63 -4.12 6.57 7.27
N LEU A 64 -3.09 6.61 8.11
CA LEU A 64 -3.28 6.73 9.57
C LEU A 64 -3.85 8.10 9.98
N ARG A 65 -3.41 9.18 9.34
CA ARG A 65 -3.99 10.52 9.56
C ARG A 65 -5.45 10.55 9.14
N ASP A 66 -5.79 9.98 7.98
CA ASP A 66 -7.17 9.92 7.52
C ASP A 66 -8.05 9.10 8.47
N VAL A 67 -7.56 7.98 9.00
CA VAL A 67 -8.32 7.20 9.99
C VAL A 67 -8.48 7.95 11.31
N ALA A 68 -7.52 8.78 11.73
CA ALA A 68 -7.60 9.57 12.95
C ALA A 68 -8.56 10.78 12.82
N ASP A 69 -8.41 11.54 11.73
CA ASP A 69 -9.05 12.85 11.57
C ASP A 69 -10.37 12.76 10.78
N SER A 70 -10.53 11.76 9.92
CA SER A 70 -11.64 11.63 8.97
C SER A 70 -11.97 10.17 8.68
N SER A 71 -12.07 9.37 9.74
CA SER A 71 -12.35 7.94 9.64
C SER A 71 -13.57 7.65 8.76
N PRO A 72 -13.57 6.56 7.96
CA PRO A 72 -14.75 6.17 7.22
C PRO A 72 -15.95 5.99 8.15
N VAL A 73 -17.11 6.54 7.77
CA VAL A 73 -18.31 6.67 8.63
C VAL A 73 -18.73 5.34 9.29
N GLN A 74 -18.45 4.21 8.63
CA GLN A 74 -18.82 2.87 9.10
C GLN A 74 -17.76 2.16 9.95
N TRP A 75 -16.62 2.78 10.26
CA TRP A 75 -15.58 2.16 11.07
C TRP A 75 -15.84 2.37 12.56
N SER A 76 -16.08 1.26 13.28
CA SER A 76 -16.08 1.24 14.74
C SER A 76 -14.70 1.61 15.30
N LEU A 77 -14.65 1.94 16.59
CA LEU A 77 -13.39 2.28 17.25
C LEU A 77 -12.40 1.10 17.23
N GLU A 78 -12.90 -0.12 17.43
CA GLU A 78 -12.12 -1.35 17.43
C GLU A 78 -11.44 -1.54 16.06
N ARG A 79 -12.19 -1.34 14.97
CA ARG A 79 -11.66 -1.47 13.62
C ARG A 79 -10.57 -0.44 13.31
N ARG A 80 -10.66 0.78 13.87
CA ARG A 80 -9.61 1.79 13.75
C ARG A 80 -8.36 1.35 14.50
N GLN A 81 -8.50 0.86 15.73
CA GLN A 81 -7.38 0.37 16.54
C GLN A 81 -6.67 -0.81 15.86
N GLU A 82 -7.42 -1.80 15.33
CA GLU A 82 -6.86 -2.91 14.56
C GLU A 82 -6.05 -2.44 13.34
N TYR A 83 -6.50 -1.37 12.68
CA TYR A 83 -5.78 -0.78 11.56
C TYR A 83 -4.46 -0.13 12.00
N PHE A 84 -4.45 0.59 13.11
CA PHE A 84 -3.24 1.18 13.69
C PHE A 84 -2.24 0.12 14.14
N GLU A 85 -2.69 -0.96 14.78
CA GLU A 85 -1.82 -2.06 15.19
C GLU A 85 -1.20 -2.78 13.99
N TRP A 86 -1.98 -3.01 12.92
CA TRP A 86 -1.44 -3.53 11.67
C TRP A 86 -0.44 -2.59 11.02
N ALA A 87 -0.64 -1.27 11.11
CA ALA A 87 0.28 -0.31 10.49
C ALA A 87 1.63 -0.22 11.22
N LYS A 88 1.68 -0.59 12.52
CA LYS A 88 2.87 -0.62 13.36
C LYS A 88 3.76 -1.85 13.12
N ALA A 89 3.17 -2.96 12.66
CA ALA A 89 3.86 -4.19 12.29
C ALA A 89 4.58 -4.04 10.93
#